data_AF-A0A063ZCE1-F1
#
_entry.id   AF-A0A063ZCE1-F1
#
_cell.length_a   1.000
_cell.length_b   1.000
_cell.length_c   1.000
_cell.angle_alpha   90.00
_cell.angle_beta   90.00
_cell.angle_gamma   90.00
#
_symmetry.space_group_name_H-M   'P 1'
#
loop_
_entity.id
_entity.type
_entity.pdbx_description
1 polymer ?
#
loop_
_entity_poly.entity_id
_entity_poly.type
_entity_poly.pdbx_seq_one_letter_code
_entity_poly.pdbx_strand_id
1 'polypeptide(L)'
;MTTETEKKPDRTAGVLGALFGVFLYYVWVAVLMAILFTFFAEPNAMGAFIVKFPQMVQIWLNAGMLPVFIILGYHLFARDTMPEAERLLGRAGLAASASGFLLWLLVLAALEVSGVAVAYPYYVAGGYVVMLILGVFFWKTWSRGA
;
A
#
# COMPACT_ATOMS: atom_id res chain seq x y z
N MET A 1 43.14 -7.40 -10.67
CA MET A 1 42.18 -6.34 -10.98
C MET A 1 41.06 -6.98 -11.79
N THR A 2 40.03 -7.48 -11.12
CA THR A 2 38.86 -8.08 -11.76
C THR A 2 37.87 -6.95 -12.05
N THR A 3 37.63 -6.70 -13.33
CA THR A 3 36.58 -5.80 -13.81
C THR A 3 35.24 -6.36 -13.37
N GLU A 4 34.69 -5.83 -12.27
CA GLU A 4 33.29 -6.04 -11.94
C GLU A 4 32.46 -5.41 -13.05
N THR A 5 31.92 -6.26 -13.92
CA THR A 5 30.93 -5.85 -14.90
C THR A 5 29.72 -5.32 -14.15
N GLU A 6 29.54 -4.00 -14.20
CA GLU A 6 28.36 -3.30 -13.71
C GLU A 6 27.12 -3.96 -14.35
N LYS A 7 26.43 -4.81 -13.60
CA LYS A 7 25.31 -5.60 -14.08
C LYS A 7 24.14 -4.64 -14.27
N LYS A 8 23.93 -4.21 -15.51
CA LYS A 8 22.86 -3.29 -15.91
C LYS A 8 21.53 -3.77 -15.31
N PRO A 9 20.76 -2.91 -14.62
CA PRO A 9 19.51 -3.31 -14.00
C PRO A 9 18.56 -3.88 -15.06
N ASP A 10 18.10 -5.11 -14.84
CA ASP A 10 17.18 -5.78 -15.75
C ASP A 10 15.80 -5.13 -15.61
N ARG A 11 15.48 -4.21 -16.52
CA ARG A 11 14.16 -3.56 -16.60
C ARG A 11 13.02 -4.57 -16.66
N THR A 12 13.25 -5.75 -17.22
CA THR A 12 12.25 -6.81 -17.37
C THR A 12 11.87 -7.39 -16.02
N ALA A 13 12.85 -7.64 -15.14
CA ALA A 13 12.63 -8.08 -13.78
C ALA A 13 11.85 -7.04 -12.95
N GLY A 14 12.14 -5.75 -13.14
CA GLY A 14 11.42 -4.66 -12.48
C GLY A 14 9.94 -4.59 -12.87
N VAL A 15 9.63 -4.67 -14.16
CA VAL A 15 8.24 -4.70 -14.66
C VAL A 15 7.50 -5.94 -14.14
N LEU A 16 8.14 -7.11 -14.20
CA LEU A 16 7.57 -8.35 -13.71
C LEU A 16 7.28 -8.27 -12.20
N GLY A 17 8.18 -7.66 -11.42
CA GLY A 17 7.98 -7.40 -10.01
C GLY A 17 6.79 -6.49 -9.73
N ALA A 18 6.64 -5.39 -10.47
CA ALA A 18 5.49 -4.51 -10.33
C ALA A 18 4.16 -5.23 -10.66
N LEU A 19 4.13 -6.03 -11.72
CA LEU A 19 2.98 -6.86 -12.08
C LEU A 19 2.65 -7.89 -10.98
N PHE A 20 3.67 -8.50 -10.40
CA PHE A 20 3.49 -9.40 -9.25
C PHE A 20 2.94 -8.66 -8.04
N GLY A 21 3.38 -7.42 -7.79
CA GLY A 21 2.80 -6.55 -6.77
C GLY A 21 1.31 -6.28 -7.00
N VAL A 22 0.92 -5.98 -8.24
CA VAL A 22 -0.51 -5.82 -8.60
C VAL A 22 -1.29 -7.11 -8.39
N PHE A 23 -0.71 -8.27 -8.72
CA PHE A 23 -1.31 -9.57 -8.43
C PHE A 23 -1.54 -9.77 -6.93
N LEU A 24 -0.53 -9.50 -6.09
CA LEU A 24 -0.66 -9.57 -4.62
C LEU A 24 -1.74 -8.62 -4.09
N TYR A 25 -1.86 -7.43 -4.65
CA TYR A 25 -2.94 -6.50 -4.32
C TYR A 25 -4.32 -7.11 -4.59
N TYR A 26 -4.53 -7.76 -5.74
CA TYR A 26 -5.81 -8.42 -6.02
C TYR A 26 -6.08 -9.61 -5.08
N VAL A 27 -5.04 -10.37 -4.72
CA VAL A 27 -5.15 -11.42 -3.69
C VAL A 27 -5.58 -10.81 -2.36
N TRP A 28 -4.98 -9.69 -1.95
CA TRP A 28 -5.36 -8.95 -0.74
C TRP A 28 -6.84 -8.52 -0.79
N VAL A 29 -7.29 -7.92 -1.89
CA VAL A 29 -8.69 -7.51 -2.07
C VAL A 29 -9.63 -8.71 -1.97
N ALA A 30 -9.29 -9.84 -2.59
CA ALA A 30 -10.09 -11.05 -2.52
C ALA A 30 -10.21 -11.59 -1.09
N VAL A 31 -9.10 -11.63 -0.34
CA VAL A 31 -9.08 -12.05 1.07
C VAL A 31 -9.90 -11.09 1.92
N LEU A 32 -9.73 -9.77 1.74
CA LEU A 32 -10.50 -8.76 2.45
C LEU A 32 -12.00 -8.92 2.20
N MET A 33 -12.41 -9.12 0.95
CA MET A 33 -13.81 -9.37 0.60
C MET A 33 -14.32 -10.66 1.24
N ALA A 34 -13.56 -11.75 1.20
CA ALA A 34 -13.94 -13.00 1.85
C ALA A 34 -14.17 -12.83 3.36
N ILE A 35 -13.30 -12.11 4.06
CA ILE A 35 -13.46 -11.78 5.49
C ILE A 35 -14.72 -10.93 5.70
N LEU A 36 -14.89 -9.87 4.93
CA LEU A 36 -16.05 -8.97 5.05
C LEU A 36 -17.38 -9.70 4.83
N PHE A 37 -17.46 -10.56 3.82
CA PHE A 37 -18.66 -11.35 3.56
C PHE A 37 -18.89 -12.45 4.59
N THR A 38 -17.84 -13.06 5.13
CA THR A 38 -17.97 -14.15 6.12
C THR A 38 -18.45 -13.63 7.48
N PHE A 39 -17.96 -12.48 7.92
CA PHE A 39 -18.17 -12.00 9.30
C PHE A 39 -19.14 -10.83 9.41
N PHE A 40 -19.32 -10.04 8.36
CA PHE A 40 -20.09 -8.79 8.41
C PHE A 40 -21.26 -8.74 7.42
N ALA A 41 -21.47 -9.78 6.61
CA ALA A 41 -22.63 -9.83 5.72
C ALA A 41 -23.88 -10.30 6.45
N GLU A 42 -24.94 -9.53 6.30
CA GLU A 42 -26.27 -9.87 6.77
C GLU A 42 -27.26 -9.84 5.60
N PRO A 43 -28.26 -10.75 5.56
CA PRO A 43 -29.31 -10.70 4.57
C PRO A 43 -30.19 -9.45 4.79
N ASN A 44 -30.48 -8.73 3.71
CA ASN A 44 -31.42 -7.63 3.71
C ASN A 44 -32.87 -8.13 3.50
N ALA A 45 -33.84 -7.21 3.53
CA ALA A 45 -35.26 -7.53 3.34
C ALA A 45 -35.60 -8.17 1.97
N MET A 46 -34.70 -8.08 0.98
CA MET A 46 -34.85 -8.70 -0.34
C MET A 46 -34.05 -10.01 -0.47
N GLY A 47 -33.44 -10.52 0.62
CA GLY A 47 -32.63 -11.73 0.62
C GLY A 47 -31.22 -11.56 0.04
N ALA A 48 -30.79 -10.33 -0.27
CA ALA A 48 -29.42 -10.04 -0.71
C ALA A 48 -28.51 -9.76 0.49
N PHE A 49 -27.27 -10.24 0.42
CA PHE A 49 -26.28 -10.01 1.47
C PHE A 49 -25.70 -8.60 1.38
N ILE A 50 -25.80 -7.82 2.46
CA ILE A 50 -25.17 -6.52 2.62
C ILE A 50 -24.09 -6.62 3.69
N VAL A 51 -22.89 -6.15 3.38
CA VAL A 51 -21.79 -6.03 4.35
C VAL A 51 -22.01 -4.79 5.21
N LYS A 52 -22.22 -4.99 6.52
CA LYS A 52 -22.29 -3.90 7.50
C LYS A 52 -20.90 -3.65 8.08
N PHE A 53 -20.13 -2.80 7.40
CA PHE A 53 -18.79 -2.41 7.85
C PHE A 53 -18.57 -0.91 7.59
N PRO A 54 -17.79 -0.19 8.44
CA PRO A 54 -17.52 1.23 8.23
C PRO A 54 -16.92 1.51 6.85
N GLN A 55 -17.64 2.26 6.03
CA GLN A 55 -17.36 2.37 4.60
C GLN A 55 -16.03 3.08 4.31
N MET A 56 -15.67 4.12 5.08
CA MET A 56 -14.40 4.84 4.87
C MET A 56 -13.21 3.92 5.16
N VAL A 57 -13.33 3.13 6.22
CA VAL A 57 -12.30 2.13 6.61
C VAL A 57 -12.20 1.04 5.56
N GLN A 58 -13.32 0.46 5.11
CA GLN A 58 -13.32 -0.57 4.05
C GLN A 58 -12.63 -0.09 2.78
N ILE A 59 -12.98 1.11 2.31
CA ILE A 59 -12.43 1.65 1.07
C ILE A 59 -10.93 1.93 1.24
N TRP A 60 -10.49 2.39 2.41
CA TRP A 60 -9.08 2.61 2.66
C TRP A 60 -8.27 1.31 2.82
N LEU A 61 -8.82 0.29 3.48
CA LEU A 61 -8.21 -1.06 3.55
C LEU A 61 -7.98 -1.63 2.15
N ASN A 62 -8.86 -1.31 1.20
CA ASN A 62 -8.72 -1.69 -0.20
C ASN A 62 -7.68 -0.81 -0.90
N ALA A 63 -7.96 0.49 -1.09
CA ALA A 63 -7.13 1.38 -1.89
C ALA A 63 -5.73 1.65 -1.30
N GLY A 64 -5.64 1.86 0.02
CA GLY A 64 -4.41 2.31 0.69
C GLY A 64 -3.27 1.29 0.67
N MET A 65 -3.55 0.01 0.44
CA MET A 65 -2.51 -1.03 0.34
C MET A 65 -1.84 -1.08 -1.05
N LEU A 66 -2.41 -0.43 -2.06
CA LEU A 66 -1.91 -0.49 -3.43
C LEU A 66 -0.42 -0.08 -3.56
N PRO A 67 0.03 1.07 -2.99
CA PRO A 67 1.44 1.46 -3.09
C PRO A 67 2.38 0.47 -2.40
N VAL A 68 1.96 -0.08 -1.25
CA VAL A 68 2.75 -1.06 -0.49
C VAL A 68 3.04 -2.29 -1.35
N PHE A 69 2.02 -2.87 -1.98
CA PHE A 69 2.18 -4.07 -2.80
C PHE A 69 2.98 -3.82 -4.09
N ILE A 70 2.79 -2.67 -4.74
CA ILE A 70 3.57 -2.32 -5.94
C ILE A 70 5.06 -2.20 -5.61
N ILE A 71 5.41 -1.46 -4.55
CA ILE A 71 6.81 -1.27 -4.16
C ILE A 71 7.41 -2.61 -3.67
N LEU A 72 6.63 -3.40 -2.93
CA LEU A 72 7.05 -4.72 -2.45
C LEU A 72 7.34 -5.67 -3.61
N GLY A 73 6.42 -5.77 -4.57
CA GLY A 73 6.58 -6.62 -5.75
C GLY A 73 7.81 -6.24 -6.57
N TYR A 74 8.01 -4.93 -6.81
CA TYR A 74 9.21 -4.43 -7.48
C TYR A 74 10.48 -4.87 -6.74
N HIS A 75 10.50 -4.74 -5.42
CA HIS A 75 11.65 -5.16 -4.62
C HIS A 75 11.93 -6.65 -4.66
N LEU A 76 10.91 -7.51 -4.62
CA LEU A 76 11.12 -8.96 -4.60
C LEU A 76 11.88 -9.47 -5.82
N PHE A 77 11.69 -8.84 -6.98
CA PHE A 77 12.29 -9.28 -8.25
C PHE A 77 13.52 -8.46 -8.65
N ALA A 78 13.56 -7.17 -8.32
CA ALA A 78 14.70 -6.33 -8.68
C ALA A 78 15.86 -6.46 -7.68
N ARG A 79 15.64 -7.02 -6.48
CA ARG A 79 16.59 -6.97 -5.34
C ARG A 79 18.03 -7.24 -5.76
N ASP A 80 18.30 -8.36 -6.40
CA ASP A 80 19.67 -8.85 -6.63
C ASP A 80 20.47 -8.02 -7.63
N THR A 81 19.80 -7.26 -8.48
CA THR A 81 20.42 -6.36 -9.48
C THR A 81 20.34 -4.89 -9.09
N MET A 82 19.67 -4.56 -8.00
CA MET A 82 19.36 -3.19 -7.60
C MET A 82 20.54 -2.55 -6.85
N PRO A 83 21.01 -1.37 -7.28
CA PRO A 83 22.01 -0.60 -6.56
C PRO A 83 21.59 -0.32 -5.12
N GLU A 84 22.55 -0.16 -4.21
CA GLU A 84 22.27 0.07 -2.80
C GLU A 84 21.39 1.30 -2.56
N ALA A 85 21.65 2.40 -3.26
CA ALA A 85 20.84 3.61 -3.18
C ALA A 85 19.36 3.38 -3.55
N GLU A 86 19.10 2.59 -4.61
CA GLU A 86 17.73 2.24 -5.02
C GLU A 86 17.07 1.29 -4.01
N ARG A 87 17.82 0.34 -3.44
CA ARG A 87 17.33 -0.53 -2.37
C ARG A 87 16.91 0.28 -1.14
N LEU A 88 17.71 1.26 -0.74
CA LEU A 88 17.41 2.16 0.38
C LEU A 88 16.18 3.03 0.09
N LEU A 89 16.10 3.60 -1.12
CA LEU A 89 14.94 4.38 -1.57
C LEU A 89 13.64 3.58 -1.44
N GLY A 90 13.62 2.36 -1.97
CA GLY A 90 12.39 1.59 -1.95
C GLY A 90 12.06 1.00 -0.57
N ARG A 91 13.06 0.73 0.30
CA ARG A 91 12.81 0.45 1.73
C ARG A 91 12.16 1.63 2.44
N ALA A 92 12.66 2.84 2.19
CA ALA A 92 12.05 4.07 2.68
C ALA A 92 10.62 4.25 2.13
N GLY A 93 10.40 3.94 0.84
CA GLY A 93 9.09 3.93 0.21
C GLY A 93 8.12 2.94 0.84
N LEU A 94 8.57 1.70 1.13
CA LEU A 94 7.79 0.69 1.83
C LEU A 94 7.42 1.14 3.24
N ALA A 95 8.40 1.64 3.99
CA ALA A 95 8.19 2.14 5.35
C ALA A 95 7.18 3.30 5.34
N ALA A 96 7.37 4.30 4.46
CA ALA A 96 6.47 5.43 4.33
C ALA A 96 5.05 5.01 3.92
N SER A 97 4.91 4.10 2.96
CA SER A 97 3.60 3.62 2.50
C SER A 97 2.89 2.84 3.61
N ALA A 98 3.59 1.94 4.30
CA ALA A 98 3.02 1.17 5.40
C ALA A 98 2.67 2.04 6.62
N SER A 99 3.56 2.96 7.02
CA SER A 99 3.29 3.91 8.11
C SER A 99 2.16 4.86 7.75
N GLY A 100 2.12 5.38 6.52
CA GLY A 100 1.04 6.25 6.06
C GLY A 100 -0.30 5.54 5.96
N PHE A 101 -0.30 4.27 5.52
CA PHE A 101 -1.48 3.42 5.53
C PHE A 101 -2.05 3.29 6.95
N LEU A 102 -1.21 2.89 7.91
CA LEU A 102 -1.62 2.67 9.30
C LEU A 102 -2.07 3.97 9.98
N LEU A 103 -1.30 5.05 9.80
CA LEU A 103 -1.63 6.35 10.38
C LEU A 103 -2.99 6.85 9.88
N TRP A 104 -3.21 6.78 8.57
CA TRP A 104 -4.46 7.23 8.00
C TRP A 104 -5.63 6.30 8.33
N LEU A 105 -5.40 4.99 8.40
CA LEU A 105 -6.40 4.03 8.87
C LEU A 105 -6.89 4.37 10.29
N LEU A 106 -5.99 4.75 11.20
CA LEU A 106 -6.35 5.20 12.54
C LEU A 106 -7.18 6.49 12.51
N VAL A 107 -6.81 7.46 11.65
CA VAL A 107 -7.59 8.69 11.47
C VAL A 107 -9.01 8.37 11.00
N LEU A 108 -9.16 7.52 9.99
CA LEU A 108 -10.48 7.14 9.49
C LEU A 108 -11.31 6.37 10.53
N ALA A 109 -10.69 5.46 11.28
CA ALA A 109 -11.37 4.77 12.37
C ALA A 109 -11.85 5.75 13.45
N ALA A 110 -11.03 6.74 13.82
CA ALA A 110 -11.42 7.77 14.78
C ALA A 110 -12.59 8.63 14.27
N LEU A 111 -12.58 9.00 12.98
CA LEU A 111 -13.66 9.76 12.37
C LEU A 111 -14.98 8.96 12.32
N GLU A 112 -14.92 7.67 11.96
CA GLU A 112 -16.08 6.77 11.99
C GLU A 112 -16.67 6.65 13.40
N VAL A 113 -15.83 6.40 14.41
CA VAL A 113 -16.27 6.32 15.82
C VAL A 113 -16.88 7.64 16.31
N SER A 114 -16.39 8.77 15.78
CA SER A 114 -16.90 10.11 16.10
C SER A 114 -18.16 10.49 15.30
N GLY A 115 -18.63 9.64 14.38
CA GLY A 115 -19.77 9.91 13.51
C GLY A 115 -19.51 10.98 12.44
N VAL A 116 -18.25 11.30 12.16
CA VAL A 116 -17.87 12.32 11.17
C VAL A 116 -17.81 11.68 9.80
N ALA A 117 -18.74 12.03 8.92
CA ALA A 117 -18.71 11.59 7.54
C ALA A 117 -17.78 12.48 6.70
N VAL A 118 -16.82 11.87 6.01
CA VAL A 118 -15.99 12.53 5.01
C VAL A 118 -16.43 12.05 3.63
N ALA A 119 -16.67 12.98 2.71
CA ALA A 119 -17.08 12.62 1.36
C ALA A 119 -15.95 11.89 0.59
N TYR A 120 -16.34 10.92 -0.23
CA TYR A 120 -15.46 10.43 -1.29
C TYR A 120 -15.27 11.57 -2.32
N PRO A 121 -14.04 11.95 -2.73
CA PRO A 121 -12.78 11.18 -2.68
C PRO A 121 -11.80 11.56 -1.54
N TYR A 122 -12.17 12.47 -0.63
CA TYR A 122 -11.21 13.14 0.26
C TYR A 122 -10.52 12.20 1.25
N TYR A 123 -11.22 11.20 1.79
CA TYR A 123 -10.59 10.24 2.69
C TYR A 123 -9.65 9.26 1.97
N VAL A 124 -9.70 9.12 0.64
CA VAL A 124 -8.69 8.34 -0.10
C VAL A 124 -7.50 9.23 -0.44
N ALA A 125 -7.77 10.42 -0.98
CA ALA A 125 -6.74 11.38 -1.34
C ALA A 125 -5.89 11.79 -0.12
N GLY A 126 -6.53 12.04 1.03
CA GLY A 126 -5.85 12.41 2.27
C GLY A 126 -4.82 11.37 2.72
N GLY A 127 -5.15 10.08 2.61
CA GLY A 127 -4.23 9.00 2.96
C GLY A 127 -3.02 8.93 2.03
N TYR A 128 -3.22 9.10 0.72
CA TYR A 128 -2.09 9.17 -0.22
C TYR A 128 -1.22 10.41 0.01
N VAL A 129 -1.81 11.55 0.34
CA VAL A 129 -1.06 12.75 0.73
C VAL A 129 -0.20 12.48 1.96
N VAL A 130 -0.74 11.80 2.98
CA VAL A 130 0.02 11.39 4.17
C VAL A 130 1.17 10.46 3.81
N MET A 131 0.94 9.46 2.95
CA MET A 131 2.01 8.58 2.46
C MET A 131 3.11 9.36 1.73
N LEU A 132 2.76 10.33 0.89
CA LEU A 132 3.73 11.16 0.17
C LEU A 132 4.56 12.01 1.12
N ILE A 133 3.92 12.66 2.11
CA ILE A 133 4.61 13.46 3.13
C ILE A 133 5.61 12.60 3.90
N LEU A 134 5.19 11.40 4.33
CA LEU A 134 6.08 10.45 4.99
C LEU A 134 7.20 9.98 4.05
N GLY A 135 6.91 9.75 2.78
CA GLY A 135 7.90 9.37 1.77
C GLY A 135 9.02 10.39 1.66
N VAL A 136 8.68 11.68 1.61
CA VAL A 136 9.66 12.77 1.60
C VAL A 136 10.47 12.81 2.91
N PHE A 137 9.81 12.60 4.05
CA PHE A 137 10.48 12.58 5.35
C PHE A 137 11.49 11.43 5.46
N PHE A 138 11.07 10.20 5.19
CA PHE A 138 11.91 9.00 5.23
C PHE A 138 13.04 9.06 4.19
N TRP A 139 12.78 9.63 3.02
CA TRP A 139 13.83 9.84 2.02
C TRP A 139 14.91 10.79 2.54
N LYS A 140 14.51 11.93 3.12
CA LYS A 140 15.43 12.94 3.64
C LYS A 140 16.24 12.45 4.84
N THR A 141 15.68 11.58 5.68
CA THR A 141 16.43 11.00 6.80
C THR A 141 17.47 10.01 6.32
N TRP A 142 17.16 9.20 5.31
CA TRP A 142 18.10 8.23 4.75
C TRP A 142 19.20 8.88 3.89
N SER A 143 18.90 9.95 3.16
CA SER A 143 19.89 10.66 2.33
C SER A 143 20.94 11.44 3.13
N ARG A 144 20.71 11.65 4.43
CA ARG A 144 21.66 12.32 5.34
C ARG A 144 22.59 11.36 6.08
N GLY A 145 22.34 10.05 5.97
CA GLY A 145 23.13 9.00 6.63
C GLY A 145 24.04 8.21 5.69
N ALA A 146 24.06 8.54 4.40
CA ALA A 146 24.97 8.04 3.37
C ALA A 146 26.00 9.13 3.01
#